data_AF-A0A3A4RJC6-F1
#
_entry.id   AF-A0A3A4RJC6-F1
#
_cell.length_a   1.000
_cell.length_b   1.000
_cell.length_c   1.000
_cell.angle_alpha   90.00
_cell.angle_beta   90.00
_cell.angle_gamma   90.00
#
_symmetry.space_group_name_H-M   'P 1'
#
loop_
_entity.id
_entity.type
_entity.pdbx_description
1 polymer ?
#
loop_
_entity_poly.entity_id
_entity_poly.type
_entity_poly.pdbx_seq_one_letter_code
_entity_poly.pdbx_strand_id
1 'polypeptide(L)'
;MRASPFLRAWWPALLLCGACAAQAQPQVPDPQAWARLTPQQQAERREAIKRELAAASPADRQAFRATLRERLEQLTPEQRQALVGQTRERWQSLTPEQRQALAEQHRARIRAMSPQERRQLLEQRRAMLARLTPEERAALREKLPTR
;
A
#
# COMPACT_ATOMS: atom_id res chain seq x y z
N MET A 1 36.49 37.14 60.50
CA MET A 1 35.65 36.00 60.92
C MET A 1 34.51 35.85 59.92
N ARG A 2 34.41 34.66 59.29
CA ARG A 2 33.27 34.06 58.54
C ARG A 2 32.74 34.81 57.30
N ALA A 3 32.35 34.22 56.18
CA ALA A 3 32.64 32.99 55.44
C ALA A 3 31.83 33.14 54.13
N SER A 4 32.44 32.93 52.96
CA SER A 4 31.74 32.63 51.69
C SER A 4 31.01 31.26 51.81
N PRO A 5 30.00 30.85 50.99
CA PRO A 5 30.07 31.02 49.54
C PRO A 5 28.76 30.93 48.68
N PHE A 6 28.94 31.14 47.36
CA PHE A 6 28.18 30.68 46.16
C PHE A 6 26.64 30.79 46.10
N LEU A 7 26.14 31.23 44.93
CA LEU A 7 25.11 30.60 44.08
C LEU A 7 24.75 31.60 42.95
N ARG A 8 25.52 31.67 41.86
CA ARG A 8 25.17 31.06 40.55
C ARG A 8 23.70 30.58 40.48
N ALA A 9 22.78 31.51 40.26
CA ALA A 9 21.45 31.17 39.77
C ALA A 9 21.55 30.86 38.27
N TRP A 10 21.80 29.58 37.98
CA TRP A 10 21.55 28.99 36.67
C TRP A 10 20.04 29.01 36.43
N TRP A 11 19.60 29.72 35.39
CA TRP A 11 18.25 29.54 34.87
C TRP A 11 18.20 28.15 34.22
N PRO A 12 17.42 27.18 34.71
CA PRO A 12 17.25 25.95 33.98
C PRO A 12 16.46 26.29 32.71
N ALA A 13 17.11 26.16 31.56
CA ALA A 13 16.42 26.00 30.29
C ALA A 13 15.51 24.78 30.42
N LEU A 14 14.21 25.01 30.63
CA LEU A 14 13.20 24.00 30.39
C LEU A 14 13.16 23.76 28.87
N LEU A 15 14.11 22.96 28.40
CA LEU A 15 13.93 22.18 27.18
C LEU A 15 12.82 21.18 27.51
N LEU A 16 11.57 21.60 27.30
CA LEU A 16 10.54 20.65 26.89
C LEU A 16 11.04 20.06 25.57
N CYS A 17 11.81 18.98 25.67
CA CYS A 17 11.90 17.98 24.63
C CYS A 17 10.47 17.48 24.44
N GLY A 18 9.71 18.16 23.57
CA GLY A 18 8.57 17.57 22.93
C GLY A 18 9.07 16.31 22.27
N ALA A 19 8.80 15.17 22.90
CA ALA A 19 8.85 13.90 22.22
C ALA A 19 7.82 14.00 21.09
N CYS A 20 8.25 14.55 19.95
CA CYS A 20 7.63 14.26 18.69
C CYS A 20 7.79 12.75 18.56
N ALA A 21 6.75 12.01 18.92
CA ALA A 21 6.58 10.67 18.41
C ALA A 21 6.68 10.84 16.90
N ALA A 22 7.85 10.50 16.34
CA ALA A 22 8.04 10.46 14.91
C ALA A 22 7.01 9.45 14.42
N GLN A 23 5.89 9.94 13.92
CA GLN A 23 4.86 9.10 13.34
C GLN A 23 5.54 8.41 12.17
N ALA A 24 5.84 7.12 12.34
CA ALA A 24 6.50 6.34 11.31
C ALA A 24 5.60 6.35 10.08
N GLN A 25 6.02 7.08 9.05
CA GLN A 25 5.27 7.18 7.80
C GLN A 25 5.16 5.78 7.18
N PRO A 26 3.99 5.40 6.65
CA PRO A 26 3.82 4.11 5.99
C PRO A 26 4.83 4.00 4.85
N GLN A 27 5.70 3.00 4.90
CA GLN A 27 6.75 2.84 3.90
C GLN A 27 6.31 1.87 2.81
N VAL A 28 6.38 2.34 1.55
CA VAL A 28 6.16 1.49 0.39
C VAL A 28 7.27 0.43 0.32
N PRO A 29 6.94 -0.87 0.25
CA PRO A 29 7.95 -1.91 0.07
C PRO A 29 8.56 -1.85 -1.34
N ASP A 30 9.80 -2.29 -1.48
CA ASP A 30 10.40 -2.50 -2.80
C ASP A 30 9.67 -3.65 -3.53
N PRO A 31 9.25 -3.49 -4.81
CA PRO A 31 8.50 -4.52 -5.53
C PRO A 31 9.24 -5.85 -5.67
N GLN A 32 10.56 -5.83 -5.81
CA GLN A 32 11.38 -7.03 -6.01
C GLN A 32 11.63 -7.74 -4.69
N ALA A 33 11.88 -6.98 -3.62
CA ALA A 33 11.93 -7.50 -2.26
C ALA A 33 10.58 -8.12 -1.86
N TRP A 34 9.47 -7.46 -2.20
CA TRP A 34 8.12 -7.98 -1.98
C TRP A 34 7.90 -9.33 -2.64
N ALA A 35 8.32 -9.47 -3.90
CA ALA A 35 8.20 -10.70 -4.67
C ALA A 35 8.96 -11.87 -4.04
N ARG A 36 10.06 -11.61 -3.32
CA ARG A 36 10.86 -12.66 -2.65
C ARG A 36 10.23 -13.18 -1.36
N LEU A 37 9.26 -12.46 -0.78
CA LEU A 37 8.57 -12.87 0.44
C LEU A 37 7.66 -14.09 0.22
N THR A 38 7.57 -14.94 1.23
CA THR A 38 6.59 -16.04 1.27
C THR A 38 5.16 -15.50 1.34
N PRO A 39 4.14 -16.28 0.95
CA PRO A 39 2.74 -15.84 1.04
C PRO A 39 2.33 -15.38 2.45
N GLN A 40 2.85 -16.05 3.48
CA GLN A 40 2.61 -15.69 4.88
C GLN A 40 3.26 -14.35 5.23
N GLN A 41 4.54 -14.16 4.91
CA GLN A 41 5.24 -12.89 5.15
C GLN A 41 4.57 -11.72 4.39
N GLN A 42 4.11 -11.95 3.16
CA GLN A 42 3.33 -10.97 2.43
C GLN A 42 2.00 -10.64 3.11
N ALA A 43 1.32 -11.63 3.70
CA ALA A 43 0.08 -11.41 4.44
C ALA A 43 0.32 -10.56 5.70
N GLU A 44 1.34 -10.91 6.49
CA GLU A 44 1.74 -10.16 7.68
C GLU A 44 2.12 -8.71 7.33
N ARG A 45 2.91 -8.52 6.27
CA ARG A 45 3.30 -7.18 5.82
C ARG A 45 2.11 -6.39 5.26
N ARG A 46 1.16 -7.02 4.56
CA ARG A 46 -0.09 -6.36 4.13
C ARG A 46 -0.89 -5.85 5.32
N GLU A 47 -1.06 -6.66 6.36
CA GLU A 47 -1.80 -6.24 7.56
C GLU A 47 -1.04 -5.15 8.34
N ALA A 48 0.30 -5.19 8.39
CA ALA A 48 1.10 -4.11 8.95
C ALA A 48 0.87 -2.79 8.19
N ILE A 49 1.04 -2.79 6.87
CA ILE A 49 0.80 -1.61 6.01
C ILE A 49 -0.63 -1.09 6.17
N LYS A 50 -1.62 -1.98 6.28
CA LYS A 50 -3.02 -1.60 6.49
C LYS A 50 -3.22 -0.89 7.84
N ARG A 51 -2.57 -1.35 8.92
CA ARG A 51 -2.60 -0.68 10.23
C ARG A 51 -1.90 0.67 10.19
N GLU A 52 -0.72 0.73 9.56
CA GLU A 52 0.03 1.98 9.37
C GLU A 52 -0.83 3.01 8.61
N LEU A 53 -1.42 2.61 7.47
CA LEU A 53 -2.29 3.49 6.68
C LEU A 53 -3.56 3.88 7.43
N ALA A 54 -4.14 3.01 8.26
CA ALA A 54 -5.30 3.34 9.07
C ALA A 54 -5.00 4.46 10.08
N ALA A 55 -3.80 4.46 10.66
CA ALA A 55 -3.34 5.52 11.55
C ALA A 55 -2.81 6.77 10.82
N ALA A 56 -2.43 6.65 9.54
CA ALA A 56 -1.84 7.72 8.75
C ALA A 56 -2.84 8.83 8.36
N SER A 57 -2.33 10.05 8.19
CA SER A 57 -3.13 11.18 7.70
C SER A 57 -3.58 10.98 6.25
N PRO A 58 -4.61 11.70 5.77
CA PRO A 58 -4.99 11.66 4.35
C PRO A 58 -3.82 12.01 3.40
N ALA A 59 -2.96 12.94 3.80
CA ALA A 59 -1.79 13.35 3.01
C ALA A 59 -0.75 12.23 2.92
N ASP A 60 -0.46 11.54 4.03
CA ASP A 60 0.48 10.40 4.04
C ASP A 60 -0.04 9.23 3.23
N ARG A 61 -1.35 8.95 3.27
CA ARG A 61 -1.98 7.92 2.43
C ARG A 61 -1.87 8.27 0.95
N GLN A 62 -1.99 9.55 0.60
CA GLN A 62 -1.81 10.02 -0.78
C GLN A 62 -0.34 9.88 -1.21
N ALA A 63 0.60 10.28 -0.36
CA ALA A 63 2.04 10.12 -0.61
C ALA A 63 2.41 8.64 -0.81
N PHE A 64 1.93 7.75 0.06
CA PHE A 64 2.14 6.30 -0.08
C PHE A 64 1.67 5.78 -1.46
N ARG A 65 0.47 6.19 -1.91
CA ARG A 65 -0.05 5.79 -3.23
C ARG A 65 0.77 6.37 -4.38
N ALA A 66 1.26 7.60 -4.24
CA ALA A 66 2.11 8.24 -5.24
C ALA A 66 3.46 7.52 -5.36
N THR A 67 4.16 7.28 -4.25
CA THR A 67 5.43 6.55 -4.21
C THR A 67 5.27 5.11 -4.70
N LEU A 68 4.16 4.43 -4.36
CA LEU A 68 3.89 3.10 -4.89
C LEU A 68 3.77 3.10 -6.42
N ARG A 69 3.07 4.09 -6.98
CA ARG A 69 2.94 4.23 -8.43
C ARG A 69 4.30 4.49 -9.07
N GLU A 70 5.06 5.44 -8.55
CA GLU A 70 6.39 5.81 -9.05
C GLU A 70 7.33 4.60 -9.07
N ARG A 71 7.41 3.83 -7.98
CA ARG A 71 8.25 2.63 -7.93
C ARG A 71 7.86 1.58 -8.96
N LEU A 72 6.56 1.40 -9.19
CA LEU A 72 6.08 0.49 -10.22
C LEU A 72 6.37 1.02 -11.63
N GLU A 73 6.34 2.34 -11.82
CA GLU A 73 6.68 3.01 -13.09
C GLU A 73 8.17 2.91 -13.43
N GLN A 74 9.05 2.89 -12.43
CA GLN A 74 10.50 2.76 -12.58
C GLN A 74 10.99 1.34 -12.92
N LEU A 75 10.12 0.32 -12.84
CA LEU A 75 10.50 -1.04 -13.18
C LEU A 75 10.81 -1.20 -14.67
N THR A 76 11.91 -1.90 -14.99
CA THR A 76 12.22 -2.26 -16.38
C THR A 76 11.19 -3.25 -16.93
N PRO A 77 11.07 -3.39 -18.27
CA PRO A 77 10.18 -4.37 -18.88
C PRO A 77 10.40 -5.80 -18.34
N GLU A 78 11.66 -6.21 -18.16
CA GLU A 78 12.05 -7.54 -17.67
C GLU A 78 11.64 -7.72 -16.21
N GLN A 79 11.86 -6.71 -15.36
CA GLN A 79 11.43 -6.74 -13.96
C GLN A 79 9.90 -6.84 -13.85
N ARG A 80 9.15 -6.09 -14.68
CA ARG A 80 7.69 -6.19 -14.73
C ARG A 80 7.23 -7.57 -15.17
N GLN A 81 7.85 -8.12 -16.21
CA GLN A 81 7.55 -9.47 -16.69
C GLN A 81 7.81 -10.52 -15.61
N ALA A 82 8.92 -10.42 -14.87
CA ALA A 82 9.23 -11.33 -13.77
C ALA A 82 8.19 -11.25 -12.64
N LEU A 83 7.76 -10.05 -12.24
CA LEU A 83 6.72 -9.87 -11.22
C LEU A 83 5.36 -10.44 -11.66
N VAL A 84 4.98 -10.20 -12.92
CA VAL A 84 3.74 -10.73 -13.50
C VAL A 84 3.82 -12.26 -13.60
N GLY A 85 4.94 -12.81 -14.05
CA GLY A 85 5.18 -14.25 -14.14
C GLY A 85 5.01 -14.94 -12.79
N GLN A 86 5.68 -14.43 -11.76
CA GLN A 86 5.57 -14.98 -10.41
C GLN A 86 4.14 -14.91 -9.86
N THR A 87 3.44 -13.80 -10.11
CA THR A 87 2.04 -13.65 -9.69
C THR A 87 1.14 -14.67 -10.40
N ARG A 88 1.39 -14.90 -11.69
CA ARG A 88 0.65 -15.88 -12.49
C ARG A 88 0.90 -17.31 -12.03
N GLU A 89 2.14 -17.68 -11.75
CA GLU A 89 2.51 -19.00 -11.22
C GLU A 89 1.80 -19.27 -9.88
N ARG A 90 1.83 -18.30 -8.97
CA ARG A 90 1.11 -18.39 -7.69
C ARG A 90 -0.39 -18.54 -7.86
N TRP A 91 -0.98 -17.84 -8.83
CA TRP A 91 -2.41 -18.01 -9.12
C TRP A 91 -2.72 -19.40 -9.68
N GLN A 92 -1.86 -19.91 -10.55
CA GLN A 92 -1.99 -21.25 -11.13
C GLN A 92 -1.85 -22.35 -10.06
N SER A 93 -1.04 -22.14 -9.02
CA SER A 93 -0.88 -23.09 -7.92
C SER A 93 -2.06 -23.12 -6.93
N LEU A 94 -3.02 -22.19 -7.02
CA LEU A 94 -4.21 -22.20 -6.15
C LEU A 94 -5.21 -23.26 -6.58
N THR A 95 -5.80 -23.96 -5.60
CA THR A 95 -6.94 -24.87 -5.84
C THR A 95 -8.20 -24.10 -6.26
N PRO A 96 -9.19 -24.75 -6.90
CA PRO A 96 -10.47 -24.11 -7.23
C PRO A 96 -11.15 -23.46 -6.02
N GLU A 97 -11.13 -24.13 -4.86
CA GLU A 97 -11.74 -23.66 -3.62
C GLU A 97 -11.03 -22.41 -3.09
N GLN A 98 -9.70 -22.39 -3.15
CA GLN A 98 -8.91 -21.22 -2.77
C GLN A 98 -9.19 -20.01 -3.69
N ARG A 99 -9.29 -20.25 -5.00
CA ARG A 99 -9.67 -19.19 -5.96
C ARG A 99 -11.08 -18.67 -5.69
N GLN A 100 -12.02 -19.56 -5.37
CA GLN A 100 -13.39 -19.19 -5.01
C GLN A 100 -13.42 -18.38 -3.71
N ALA A 101 -12.66 -18.77 -2.69
CA ALA A 101 -12.54 -18.04 -1.44
C ALA A 101 -12.01 -16.61 -1.65
N LEU A 102 -10.98 -16.44 -2.49
CA LEU A 102 -10.47 -15.11 -2.86
C LEU A 102 -11.51 -14.28 -3.62
N ALA A 103 -12.26 -14.90 -4.54
CA ALA A 103 -13.33 -14.23 -5.28
C ALA A 103 -14.46 -13.77 -4.34
N GLU A 104 -14.88 -14.60 -3.38
CA GLU A 104 -15.89 -14.23 -2.39
C GLU A 104 -15.40 -13.15 -1.43
N GLN A 105 -14.15 -13.22 -0.97
CA GLN A 105 -13.55 -12.16 -0.16
C GLN A 105 -13.56 -10.82 -0.90
N HIS A 106 -13.23 -10.83 -2.19
CA HIS A 106 -13.28 -9.62 -3.02
C HIS A 106 -14.72 -9.10 -3.15
N ARG A 107 -15.69 -9.97 -3.45
CA ARG A 107 -17.12 -9.60 -3.54
C ARG A 107 -17.63 -9.03 -2.22
N ALA A 108 -17.29 -9.64 -1.09
CA ALA A 108 -17.66 -9.16 0.24
C ALA A 108 -17.11 -7.75 0.51
N ARG A 109 -15.84 -7.49 0.13
CA ARG A 109 -15.25 -6.15 0.25
C ARG A 109 -16.02 -5.10 -0.57
N ILE A 110 -16.38 -5.41 -1.82
CA ILE A 110 -17.17 -4.49 -2.65
C ILE A 110 -18.59 -4.31 -2.07
N ARG A 111 -19.20 -5.37 -1.53
CA ARG A 111 -20.50 -5.30 -0.86
C ARG A 111 -20.45 -4.38 0.37
N ALA A 112 -19.34 -4.38 1.11
CA ALA A 112 -19.16 -3.53 2.29
C ALA A 112 -18.87 -2.04 1.99
N MET A 113 -18.53 -1.67 0.74
CA MET A 113 -18.31 -0.27 0.35
C MET A 113 -19.60 0.55 0.37
N SER A 114 -19.48 1.82 0.78
CA SER A 114 -20.55 2.82 0.66
C SER A 114 -20.90 3.14 -0.80
N PRO A 115 -22.09 3.70 -1.08
CA PRO A 115 -22.45 4.13 -2.43
C PRO A 115 -21.46 5.12 -3.05
N GLN A 116 -20.87 6.01 -2.26
CA GLN A 116 -19.87 6.96 -2.72
C GLN A 116 -18.56 6.26 -3.12
N GLU A 117 -18.04 5.36 -2.30
CA GLU A 117 -16.82 4.60 -2.61
C GLU A 117 -16.99 3.73 -3.85
N ARG A 118 -18.17 3.11 -4.03
CA ARG A 118 -18.48 2.35 -5.25
C ARG A 118 -18.47 3.23 -6.49
N ARG A 119 -19.04 4.45 -6.42
CA ARG A 119 -18.99 5.42 -7.53
C ARG A 119 -17.54 5.79 -7.88
N GLN A 120 -16.73 6.12 -6.87
CA GLN A 120 -15.31 6.43 -7.09
C GLN A 120 -14.53 5.26 -7.70
N LEU A 121 -14.79 4.03 -7.26
CA LEU A 121 -14.17 2.83 -7.84
C LEU A 121 -14.53 2.66 -9.33
N LEU A 122 -15.79 2.89 -9.69
CA LEU A 122 -16.26 2.81 -11.08
C LEU A 122 -15.65 3.92 -11.95
N GLU A 123 -15.55 5.14 -11.43
CA GLU A 123 -14.91 6.26 -12.11
C GLU A 123 -13.43 5.99 -12.37
N GLN A 124 -12.69 5.53 -11.35
CA GLN A 124 -11.29 5.15 -11.50
C GLN A 124 -11.10 4.04 -12.54
N ARG A 125 -11.97 3.03 -12.53
CA ARG A 125 -11.97 1.97 -13.53
C ARG A 125 -12.22 2.53 -14.93
N ARG A 126 -13.21 3.43 -15.09
CA ARG A 126 -13.54 4.04 -16.38
C ARG A 126 -12.38 4.90 -16.89
N ALA A 127 -11.76 5.71 -16.03
CA ALA A 127 -10.60 6.53 -16.37
C ALA A 127 -9.40 5.69 -16.79
N MET A 128 -9.15 4.56 -16.13
CA MET A 128 -8.10 3.63 -16.53
C MET A 128 -8.39 3.02 -17.92
N LEU A 129 -9.60 2.52 -18.14
CA LEU A 129 -9.98 1.93 -19.43
C LEU A 129 -9.98 2.95 -20.58
N ALA A 130 -10.25 4.22 -20.31
CA ALA A 130 -10.19 5.29 -21.30
C ALA A 130 -8.77 5.57 -21.80
N ARG A 131 -7.73 5.15 -21.06
CA ARG A 131 -6.33 5.25 -21.49
C ARG A 131 -5.90 4.11 -22.43
N LEU A 132 -6.69 3.04 -22.53
CA LEU A 132 -6.40 1.89 -23.38
C LEU A 132 -6.93 2.11 -24.79
N THR A 133 -6.18 1.64 -25.80
CA THR A 133 -6.64 1.64 -27.19
C THR A 133 -7.86 0.73 -27.37
N PRO A 134 -8.66 0.88 -28.45
CA PRO A 134 -9.74 -0.05 -28.75
C PRO A 134 -9.29 -1.52 -28.81
N GLU A 135 -8.11 -1.78 -29.36
CA GLU A 135 -7.51 -3.11 -29.48
C GLU A 135 -7.11 -3.68 -28.11
N GLU A 136 -6.47 -2.88 -27.25
CA GLU A 136 -6.12 -3.28 -25.89
C GLU A 136 -7.37 -3.60 -25.06
N ARG A 137 -8.44 -2.81 -25.22
CA ARG A 137 -9.73 -3.09 -24.57
C ARG A 137 -10.36 -4.38 -25.07
N ALA A 138 -10.28 -4.66 -26.37
CA ALA A 138 -10.79 -5.91 -26.95
C ALA A 138 -10.02 -7.12 -26.40
N ALA A 139 -8.69 -7.07 -26.39
CA ALA A 139 -7.83 -8.12 -25.85
C ALA A 139 -8.07 -8.34 -24.34
N LEU A 140 -8.32 -7.27 -23.57
CA LEU A 140 -8.69 -7.39 -22.16
C LEU A 140 -10.03 -8.12 -21.99
N ARG A 141 -11.01 -7.83 -22.86
CA ARG A 141 -12.34 -8.45 -22.78
C ARG A 141 -12.31 -9.94 -23.08
N GLU A 142 -11.47 -10.37 -24.01
CA GLU A 142 -11.26 -11.79 -24.34
C GLU A 142 -10.63 -12.58 -23.17
N LYS A 143 -9.69 -11.96 -22.45
CA LYS A 143 -8.98 -12.60 -21.32
C LYS A 143 -9.79 -12.69 -20.04
N LEU A 144 -10.87 -11.91 -19.91
CA LEU A 144 -11.72 -11.92 -18.73
C LEU A 144 -12.84 -12.95 -18.91
N PRO A 145 -13.07 -13.85 -17.93
CA PRO A 145 -14.18 -14.78 -18.03
C PRO A 145 -15.49 -13.99 -18.11
N THR A 146 -16.27 -14.27 -19.15
CA THR A 146 -17.64 -13.78 -19.27
C THR A 146 -18.43 -14.37 -18.11
N ARG A 147 -19.01 -13.49 -17.29
CA ARG A 147 -19.84 -13.89 -16.15
C ARG A 147 -21.17 -14.45 -16.61
#